data_AF-A0A8H7KZY9-F1
#
_entry.id   AF-A0A8H7KZY9-F1
#
_cell.length_a   1.000
_cell.length_b   1.000
_cell.length_c   1.000
_cell.angle_alpha   90.00
_cell.angle_beta   90.00
_cell.angle_gamma   90.00
#
_symmetry.space_group_name_H-M   'P 1'
#
loop_
_entity.id
_entity.type
_entity.pdbx_description
1 polymer ?
#
loop_
_entity_poly.entity_id
_entity_poly.type
_entity_poly.pdbx_seq_one_letter_code
_entity_poly.pdbx_strand_id
1 'polypeptide(L)'
;MVNALTHDFSSSPDQLLTTLLPYVASGGTDYTSAIQNAQGVMERNWSTESKALSFHSVSFGPDRASPSLRRMAQIALEAQNNAPRDPLMPAAAMVLSSYSEALDSVRLAETFLGIADSLKKPRGSLLR
;
A
#
# COMPACT_ATOMS: atom_id res chain seq x y z
N MET A 1 0.81 5.73 -21.61
CA MET A 1 0.82 4.59 -20.66
C MET A 1 1.72 4.97 -19.50
N VAL A 2 1.21 4.96 -18.28
CA VAL A 2 2.04 5.18 -17.08
C VAL A 2 2.65 3.84 -16.71
N ASN A 3 3.96 3.69 -16.86
CA ASN A 3 4.66 2.50 -16.37
C ASN A 3 4.70 2.57 -14.85
N ALA A 4 3.78 1.84 -14.21
CA ALA A 4 3.84 1.64 -12.76
C ALA A 4 5.11 0.86 -12.44
N LEU A 5 5.97 1.44 -11.60
CA LEU A 5 7.12 0.73 -11.05
C LEU A 5 6.58 -0.40 -10.17
N THR A 6 6.74 -1.62 -10.64
CA THR A 6 6.34 -2.83 -9.91
C THR A 6 7.57 -3.32 -9.15
N HIS A 7 7.40 -3.65 -7.87
CA HIS A 7 8.47 -4.29 -7.12
C HIS A 7 8.71 -5.69 -7.71
N ASP A 8 9.92 -5.93 -8.17
CA ASP A 8 10.37 -7.17 -8.82
C ASP A 8 10.94 -8.20 -7.82
N PHE A 9 10.88 -7.89 -6.51
CA PHE A 9 11.44 -8.67 -5.40
C PHE A 9 12.91 -9.09 -5.56
N SER A 10 13.63 -8.49 -6.51
CA SER A 10 14.98 -8.90 -6.92
C SER A 10 15.94 -7.71 -7.03
N SER A 11 15.42 -6.50 -7.19
CA SER A 11 16.20 -5.26 -7.15
C SER A 11 16.60 -4.89 -5.73
N SER A 12 17.84 -4.42 -5.58
CA SER A 12 18.30 -3.80 -4.33
C SER A 12 17.66 -2.41 -4.12
N PRO A 13 17.64 -1.87 -2.89
CA PRO A 13 17.15 -0.52 -2.63
C PRO A 13 17.80 0.56 -3.52
N ASP A 14 19.11 0.46 -3.78
CA ASP A 14 19.83 1.42 -4.62
C ASP A 14 19.42 1.33 -6.09
N GLN A 15 19.12 0.13 -6.59
CA GLN A 15 18.60 -0.07 -7.95
C GLN A 15 17.19 0.50 -8.10
N LEU A 16 16.35 0.33 -7.08
CA LEU A 16 15.00 0.94 -7.04
C LEU A 16 15.09 2.46 -7.01
N LEU A 17 15.99 3.03 -6.20
CA LEU A 17 16.22 4.46 -6.14
C LEU A 17 16.69 5.00 -7.48
N THR A 18 17.65 4.34 -8.12
CA THR A 18 18.15 4.70 -9.46
C THR A 18 17.03 4.70 -10.49
N THR A 19 16.08 3.78 -10.38
CA THR A 19 14.92 3.69 -11.27
C THR A 19 13.91 4.81 -11.00
N LEU A 20 13.79 5.29 -9.76
CA LEU A 20 12.87 6.36 -9.37
C LEU A 20 13.36 7.76 -9.74
N LEU A 21 14.68 8.01 -9.68
CA LEU A 21 15.29 9.33 -9.89
C LEU A 21 14.90 10.04 -11.21
N PRO A 22 14.71 9.35 -12.35
CA PRO A 22 14.32 10.01 -13.61
C PRO A 22 12.87 10.48 -13.65
N TYR A 23 12.00 10.04 -12.73
CA TYR A 23 10.59 10.40 -12.74
C TYR A 23 10.36 11.80 -12.18
N VAL A 24 9.76 12.67 -13.00
CA VAL A 24 9.30 14.00 -12.59
C VAL A 24 7.79 14.05 -12.56
N ALA A 25 7.24 14.88 -11.68
CA ALA A 25 5.80 15.13 -11.67
C ALA A 25 5.39 15.74 -13.01
N SER A 26 4.46 15.08 -13.69
CA SER A 26 3.76 15.60 -14.87
C SER A 26 2.28 15.70 -14.53
N GLY A 27 1.60 16.72 -15.07
CA GLY A 27 0.29 17.15 -14.59
C GLY A 27 -0.78 16.06 -14.51
N GLY A 28 -1.64 16.18 -13.48
CA GLY A 28 -2.80 15.32 -13.24
C GLY A 28 -2.48 14.00 -12.53
N THR A 29 -3.53 13.37 -11.99
CA THR A 29 -3.45 12.03 -11.37
C THR A 29 -4.52 11.14 -11.98
N ASP A 30 -4.10 10.11 -12.73
CA ASP A 30 -5.01 9.12 -13.30
C ASP A 30 -5.16 7.92 -12.35
N TYR A 31 -6.13 8.01 -11.46
CA TYR A 31 -6.43 6.95 -10.50
C TYR A 31 -6.90 5.66 -11.16
N THR A 32 -7.58 5.74 -12.31
CA THR A 32 -8.11 4.55 -13.01
C THR A 32 -6.95 3.71 -13.53
N SER A 33 -6.01 4.32 -14.25
CA SER A 33 -4.81 3.63 -14.74
C SER A 33 -3.97 3.07 -13.59
N ALA A 34 -3.84 3.82 -12.48
CA ALA A 34 -3.08 3.38 -11.32
C ALA A 34 -3.70 2.14 -10.64
N ILE A 35 -5.03 2.12 -10.45
CA ILE A 35 -5.74 0.99 -9.83
C ILE A 35 -5.71 -0.24 -10.74
N GLN A 36 -5.89 -0.08 -12.05
CA GLN A 36 -5.79 -1.20 -13.00
C GLN A 36 -4.39 -1.83 -13.00
N ASN A 37 -3.34 -1.01 -12.96
CA ASN A 37 -1.97 -1.50 -12.82
C ASN A 37 -1.77 -2.23 -11.48
N ALA A 38 -2.25 -1.67 -10.37
CA ALA A 38 -2.15 -2.29 -9.05
C ALA A 38 -2.86 -3.65 -9.02
N GLN A 39 -4.07 -3.75 -9.59
CA GLN A 39 -4.79 -5.01 -9.75
C GLN A 39 -3.96 -6.03 -10.54
N GLY A 40 -3.40 -5.64 -11.69
CA GLY A 40 -2.57 -6.54 -12.49
C GLY A 40 -1.30 -7.00 -11.77
N VAL A 41 -0.71 -6.16 -10.91
CA VAL A 41 0.42 -6.56 -10.04
C VAL A 41 -0.05 -7.57 -9.00
N MET A 42 -1.18 -7.31 -8.35
CA MET A 42 -1.76 -8.22 -7.36
C MET A 42 -2.09 -9.58 -7.99
N GLU A 43 -2.82 -9.63 -9.09
CA GLU A 43 -3.20 -10.88 -9.76
C GLU A 43 -2.00 -11.74 -10.15
N ARG A 44 -0.90 -11.13 -10.60
CA ARG A 44 0.33 -11.84 -10.98
C ARG A 44 1.11 -12.41 -9.79
N ASN A 45 1.06 -11.73 -8.63
CA ASN A 45 1.86 -12.07 -7.46
C ASN A 45 1.03 -12.69 -6.33
N TRP A 46 -0.29 -12.75 -6.48
CA TRP A 46 -1.18 -13.30 -5.48
C TRP A 46 -0.99 -14.81 -5.37
N SER A 47 -0.86 -15.28 -4.13
CA SER A 47 -0.86 -16.70 -3.79
C SER A 47 -2.03 -16.96 -2.86
N THR A 48 -2.58 -18.18 -2.87
CA THR A 48 -3.61 -18.61 -1.91
C THR A 48 -3.10 -18.64 -0.47
N GLU A 49 -1.78 -18.51 -0.25
CA GLU A 49 -1.17 -18.38 1.08
C GLU A 49 -1.13 -16.92 1.58
N SER A 50 -1.46 -15.93 0.74
CA SER A 50 -1.52 -14.51 1.13
C SER A 50 -2.73 -14.25 2.03
N LYS A 51 -2.52 -14.25 3.35
CA LYS A 51 -3.58 -14.26 4.37
C LYS A 51 -4.39 -12.97 4.53
N ALA A 52 -3.91 -11.82 4.05
CA ALA A 52 -4.67 -10.57 4.06
C ALA A 52 -4.04 -9.52 3.14
N LEU A 53 -4.88 -8.77 2.42
CA LEU A 53 -4.47 -7.57 1.68
C LEU A 53 -4.97 -6.32 2.40
N SER A 54 -4.10 -5.33 2.60
CA SER A 54 -4.45 -4.01 3.11
C SER A 54 -4.11 -2.94 2.07
N PHE A 55 -4.96 -1.92 1.97
CA PHE A 55 -4.74 -0.76 1.10
C PHE A 55 -4.36 0.46 1.93
N HIS A 56 -3.19 1.04 1.66
CA HIS A 56 -2.73 2.24 2.33
C HIS A 56 -2.54 3.35 1.31
N SER A 57 -3.22 4.48 1.52
CA SER A 57 -3.03 5.69 0.71
C SER A 57 -2.41 6.81 1.54
N VAL A 58 -1.41 7.48 0.96
CA VAL A 58 -0.76 8.65 1.57
C VAL A 58 -0.89 9.81 0.60
N SER A 59 -1.50 10.91 1.05
CA SER A 59 -1.56 12.16 0.28
C SER A 59 -0.47 13.12 0.72
N PHE A 60 0.11 13.83 -0.24
CA PHE A 60 1.11 14.86 -0.01
C PHE A 60 0.58 16.23 -0.42
N GLY A 61 0.75 17.22 0.46
CA GLY A 61 0.25 18.57 0.21
C GLY A 61 -1.24 18.73 0.57
N PRO A 62 -1.87 19.85 0.17
CA PRO A 62 -3.17 20.24 0.73
C PRO A 62 -4.31 19.28 0.35
N ASP A 63 -5.12 18.89 1.36
CA ASP A 63 -6.24 17.92 1.33
C ASP A 63 -7.30 18.11 0.22
N ARG A 64 -7.27 19.22 -0.53
CA ARG A 64 -8.24 19.55 -1.60
C ARG A 64 -8.26 18.53 -2.74
N ALA A 65 -7.17 17.79 -2.96
CA ALA A 65 -7.08 16.77 -4.02
C ALA A 65 -7.22 15.31 -3.50
N SER A 66 -7.45 15.14 -2.19
CA SER A 66 -7.46 13.84 -1.52
C SER A 66 -8.81 13.12 -1.35
N PRO A 67 -10.01 13.65 -1.72
CA PRO A 67 -11.27 12.93 -1.50
C PRO A 67 -11.30 11.52 -2.11
N SER A 68 -10.73 11.37 -3.31
CA SER A 68 -10.65 10.06 -3.97
C SER A 68 -9.79 9.06 -3.20
N LEU A 69 -8.61 9.47 -2.70
CA LEU A 69 -7.72 8.60 -1.91
C LEU A 69 -8.38 8.17 -0.60
N ARG A 70 -9.09 9.09 0.05
CA ARG A 70 -9.86 8.80 1.27
C ARG A 70 -10.99 7.82 0.99
N ARG A 71 -11.74 8.02 -0.10
CA ARG A 71 -12.83 7.11 -0.49
C ARG A 71 -12.32 5.73 -0.85
N MET A 72 -11.18 5.62 -1.54
CA MET A 72 -10.55 4.33 -1.85
C MET A 72 -10.18 3.56 -0.58
N ALA A 73 -9.56 4.21 0.40
CA ALA A 73 -9.21 3.57 1.67
C ALA A 73 -10.45 3.09 2.45
N GLN A 74 -11.53 3.87 2.43
CA GLN A 74 -12.81 3.47 3.02
C GLN A 74 -13.41 2.24 2.34
N ILE A 75 -13.50 2.23 1.00
CA ILE A 75 -14.02 1.08 0.25
C ILE A 75 -13.17 -0.17 0.52
N ALA A 76 -11.84 -0.03 0.53
CA ALA A 76 -10.96 -1.14 0.83
C ALA A 76 -11.13 -1.68 2.25
N LEU A 77 -11.35 -0.79 3.23
CA LEU A 77 -11.65 -1.18 4.61
C LEU A 77 -13.02 -1.87 4.71
N GLU A 78 -14.05 -1.34 4.04
CA GLU A 78 -15.37 -1.96 3.95
C GLU A 78 -15.27 -3.37 3.34
N ALA A 79 -14.54 -3.53 2.23
CA ALA A 79 -14.31 -4.82 1.58
C ALA A 79 -13.55 -5.79 2.49
N GLN A 80 -12.49 -5.34 3.17
CA GLN A 80 -11.73 -6.14 4.14
C GLN A 80 -12.61 -6.62 5.29
N ASN A 81 -13.50 -5.76 5.79
CA ASN A 81 -14.42 -6.12 6.88
C ASN A 81 -15.46 -7.16 6.47
N ASN A 82 -15.86 -7.15 5.20
CA ASN A 82 -16.86 -8.08 4.64
C ASN A 82 -16.25 -9.38 4.09
N ALA A 83 -14.92 -9.45 3.93
CA ALA A 83 -14.24 -10.63 3.43
C ALA A 83 -14.29 -11.78 4.46
N PRO A 84 -14.35 -13.05 4.01
CA PRO A 84 -14.23 -14.21 4.90
C PRO A 84 -12.93 -14.12 5.70
N ARG A 85 -13.05 -14.11 7.03
CA ARG A 85 -11.89 -14.07 7.92
C ARG A 85 -11.45 -15.49 8.23
N ASP A 86 -10.14 -15.74 8.19
CA ASP A 86 -9.56 -16.95 8.78
C ASP A 86 -9.78 -16.89 10.30
N PRO A 87 -10.58 -17.80 10.89
CA PRO A 87 -10.85 -17.81 12.34
C PRO A 87 -9.59 -17.98 13.18
N LEU A 88 -8.50 -18.49 12.59
CA LEU A 88 -7.22 -18.71 13.24
C LEU A 88 -6.29 -17.49 13.13
N MET A 89 -6.65 -16.46 12.36
CA MET A 89 -5.88 -15.21 12.32
C MET A 89 -6.19 -14.34 13.54
N PRO A 90 -5.19 -14.00 14.38
CA PRO A 90 -5.40 -13.05 15.46
C PRO A 90 -5.80 -11.69 14.90
N ALA A 91 -6.78 -11.02 15.52
CA ALA A 91 -7.18 -9.66 15.12
C ALA A 91 -5.98 -8.68 15.14
N ALA A 92 -5.00 -8.90 16.02
CA ALA A 92 -3.76 -8.12 16.10
C ALA A 92 -2.77 -8.36 14.95
N ALA A 93 -2.94 -9.43 14.17
CA ALA A 93 -2.13 -9.71 12.97
C ALA A 93 -2.71 -9.09 11.69
N MET A 94 -3.92 -8.53 11.77
CA MET A 94 -4.58 -7.88 10.64
C MET A 94 -4.15 -6.41 10.55
N VAL A 95 -3.53 -6.04 9.44
CA VAL A 95 -3.27 -4.65 9.10
C VAL A 95 -4.49 -4.08 8.37
N LEU A 96 -5.08 -3.02 8.90
CA LEU A 96 -6.26 -2.40 8.33
C LEU A 96 -5.91 -1.44 7.19
N SER A 97 -6.77 -1.38 6.18
CA SER A 97 -6.69 -0.35 5.15
C SER A 97 -6.82 1.06 5.76
N SER A 98 -6.01 2.02 5.30
CA SER A 98 -5.92 3.35 5.91
C SER A 98 -5.62 4.47 4.90
N TYR A 99 -6.00 5.70 5.27
CA TYR A 99 -5.61 6.94 4.60
C TYR A 99 -4.77 7.80 5.56
N SER A 100 -3.73 8.45 5.06
CA SER A 100 -2.88 9.35 5.83
C SER A 100 -2.51 10.59 5.01
N GLU A 101 -2.38 11.74 5.67
CA GLU A 101 -1.94 13.00 5.06
C GLU A 101 -0.53 13.34 5.56
N ALA A 102 0.43 13.38 4.64
CA ALA A 102 1.80 13.79 4.90
C ALA A 102 1.98 15.25 4.48
N LEU A 103 2.03 16.15 5.46
CA LEU A 103 2.29 17.58 5.22
C LEU A 103 3.77 17.88 4.94
N ASP A 104 4.68 17.05 5.44
CA ASP A 104 6.13 17.18 5.28
C ASP A 104 6.83 15.80 5.28
N SER A 105 8.15 15.80 5.04
CA SER A 105 8.97 14.57 4.99
C SER A 105 9.14 13.89 6.36
N VAL A 106 8.99 14.60 7.48
CA VAL A 106 9.10 14.03 8.84
C VAL A 106 7.86 13.19 9.15
N ARG A 107 6.67 13.76 8.92
CA ARG A 107 5.40 13.04 9.06
C ARG A 107 5.28 11.87 8.09
N LEU A 108 5.95 11.96 6.94
CA LEU A 108 6.06 10.83 6.02
C LEU A 108 6.85 9.68 6.62
N ALA A 109 8.04 9.95 7.17
CA ALA A 109 8.87 8.94 7.81
C ALA A 109 8.11 8.27 8.97
N GLU A 110 7.37 9.04 9.75
CA GLU A 110 6.48 8.53 10.80
C GLU A 110 5.37 7.63 10.24
N THR A 111 4.74 8.03 9.13
CA THR A 111 3.71 7.22 8.45
C THR A 111 4.28 5.89 7.97
N PHE A 112 5.43 5.90 7.30
CA PHE A 112 6.09 4.67 6.84
C PHE A 112 6.54 3.79 7.99
N LEU A 113 7.08 4.38 9.07
CA LEU A 113 7.47 3.62 10.24
C LEU A 113 6.25 2.97 10.91
N GLY A 114 5.14 3.69 11.03
CA GLY A 114 3.87 3.15 11.54
C GLY A 114 3.35 1.99 10.69
N ILE A 115 3.40 2.10 9.37
CA ILE A 115 3.04 1.00 8.45
C ILE A 115 4.02 -0.17 8.62
N ALA A 116 5.33 0.09 8.62
CA ALA A 116 6.35 -0.95 8.76
C ALA A 116 6.22 -1.71 10.09
N ASP A 117 5.94 -1.00 11.19
CA ASP A 117 5.72 -1.62 12.49
C ASP A 117 4.42 -2.43 12.54
N SER A 118 3.36 -1.98 11.84
CA SER A 118 2.15 -2.79 11.66
C SER A 118 2.42 -4.09 10.90
N LEU A 119 3.37 -4.06 9.95
CA LEU A 119 3.80 -5.20 9.13
C LEU A 119 4.87 -6.08 9.78
N LYS A 120 5.47 -5.70 10.92
CA LYS A 120 6.42 -6.54 11.67
C LYS A 120 5.72 -7.60 12.53
N LYS A 121 4.50 -7.33 13.00
CA LYS A 121 3.72 -8.28 13.82
C LYS A 121 3.15 -9.56 13.15
N PRO A 122 3.28 -9.84 11.84
CA PRO A 122 2.87 -11.12 11.25
C PRO A 122 3.91 -12.26 11.35
N ARG A 123 5.16 -12.02 11.74
CA ARG A 123 6.26 -13.02 11.58
C ARG A 123 6.77 -13.67 12.88
N GLY A 124 6.04 -13.57 13.98
CA GLY A 124 6.41 -14.19 15.26
C GLY A 124 6.06 -15.68 15.42
N SER A 125 5.50 -16.35 14.40
CA SER A 125 4.92 -17.71 14.55
C SER A 125 5.58 -18.79 13.66
N LEU A 126 6.68 -18.51 12.97
CA LEU A 126 7.39 -19.52 12.15
C LEU A 126 8.84 -19.75 12.61
N LEU A 127 9.02 -19.94 13.91
CA LEU A 127 10.20 -20.61 14.45
C LEU A 127 9.69 -21.86 15.19
N ARG A 128 9.80 -23.01 14.53
CA ARG A 128 9.77 -24.32 15.18
C ARG A 128 11.20 -24.85 15.22
#